data_AF-A0AAE2YMY1-F1
#
_entry.id   AF-A0AAE2YMY1-F1
#
_cell.length_a   1.000
_cell.length_b   1.000
_cell.length_c   1.000
_cell.angle_alpha   90.00
_cell.angle_beta   90.00
_cell.angle_gamma   90.00
#
_symmetry.space_group_name_H-M   'P 1'
#
loop_
_entity.id
_entity.type
_entity.pdbx_description
1 polymer ?
#
loop_
_entity_poly.entity_id
_entity_poly.type
_entity_poly.pdbx_seq_one_letter_code
_entity_poly.pdbx_strand_id
1 'polypeptide(L)' 'MHPDKKRGVAILEAMPEAGPEESIFGKRWGSGAAIQISRQEIEALQDGKILAIDVECEYVVYIQFRKDVEV' A
#
# COMPACT_ATOMS: atom_id res chain seq x y z
N MET A 1 -8.56 -8.36 10.18
CA MET A 1 -8.57 -8.31 8.71
C MET A 1 -7.81 -9.50 8.18
N HIS A 2 -8.42 -10.31 7.32
CA HIS A 2 -7.67 -11.28 6.52
C HIS A 2 -7.16 -10.55 5.29
N PRO A 3 -5.85 -10.22 5.19
CA PRO A 3 -5.28 -9.82 3.92
C PRO A 3 -5.52 -10.95 2.91
N ASP A 4 -5.68 -10.62 1.64
CA ASP A 4 -5.55 -11.60 0.57
C ASP A 4 -4.09 -12.07 0.58
N LYS A 5 -3.79 -13.07 1.43
CA LYS A 5 -2.44 -13.53 1.78
C LYS A 5 -1.64 -13.98 0.56
N LYS A 6 -2.29 -14.22 -0.58
CA LYS A 6 -1.63 -14.58 -1.83
C LYS A 6 -1.09 -13.37 -2.59
N ARG A 7 -1.68 -12.18 -2.41
CA ARG A 7 -1.33 -10.95 -3.15
C ARG A 7 -0.61 -9.91 -2.31
N GLY A 8 -0.63 -10.04 -0.98
CA GLY A 8 0.07 -9.13 -0.08
C GLY A 8 -0.61 -7.76 0.09
N VAL A 9 -1.93 -7.64 -0.17
CA VAL A 9 -2.65 -6.36 -0.06
C VAL A 9 -3.58 -6.33 1.14
N ALA A 10 -3.60 -5.20 1.85
CA ALA A 10 -4.53 -4.89 2.93
C ALA A 10 -5.11 -3.47 2.77
N ILE A 11 -6.39 -3.29 3.15
CA ILE A 11 -7.05 -1.98 3.22
C ILE A 11 -7.03 -1.53 4.68
N LEU A 12 -6.53 -0.32 4.94
CA LEU A 12 -6.39 0.26 6.27
C LEU A 12 -7.25 1.52 6.40
N GLU A 13 -7.83 1.74 7.58
CA GLU A 13 -8.64 2.93 7.87
C GLU A 13 -7.78 4.19 8.13
N ALA A 14 -6.51 4.02 8.49
CA ALA A 14 -5.56 5.11 8.74
C ALA A 14 -4.11 4.65 8.52
N MET A 15 -3.19 5.61 8.33
CA MET A 15 -1.76 5.29 8.24
C MET A 15 -1.29 4.71 9.58
N PRO A 16 -0.48 3.64 9.57
CA PRO A 16 0.20 3.23 10.78
C PRO A 16 1.15 4.33 11.24
N GLU A 17 1.31 4.48 12.55
CA GLU A 17 2.37 5.32 13.11
C GLU A 17 3.72 4.79 12.63
N ALA A 18 4.59 5.71 12.18
CA ALA A 18 5.95 5.34 11.80
C ALA A 18 6.63 4.75 13.04
N GLY A 19 6.98 3.45 12.96
CA GLY A 19 7.80 2.81 13.97
C GLY A 19 9.18 3.49 14.06
N PRO A 20 9.93 3.27 15.15
CA PRO A 20 11.23 3.92 15.38
C PRO A 20 12.33 3.46 14.41
N GLU A 21 12.04 2.52 13.52
CA GLU A 21 13.04 1.88 12.67
C GLU A 21 13.19 2.61 11.33
N GLU A 22 14.34 3.24 11.14
CA GLU A 22 14.79 3.72 9.84
C GLU A 22 15.14 2.52 8.95
N SER A 23 14.15 2.03 8.20
CA SER A 23 14.38 1.11 7.10
C SER A 23 14.96 1.90 5.92
N ILE A 24 16.23 1.68 5.59
CA ILE A 24 16.85 2.23 4.39
C ILE A 24 16.12 1.60 3.20
N PHE A 25 15.38 2.41 2.44
CA PHE A 25 14.72 1.98 1.21
C PHE A 25 15.77 1.32 0.29
N GLY A 26 15.69 -0.01 0.17
CA GLY A 26 16.69 -0.80 -0.53
C GLY A 26 16.80 -0.39 -2.00
N LYS A 27 18.01 -0.48 -2.56
CA LYS A 27 18.26 -0.31 -4.01
C LYS A 27 17.68 -1.50 -4.78
N ARG A 28 16.36 -1.60 -4.90
CA ARG A 28 15.67 -2.45 -5.89
C ARG A 28 14.20 -2.07 -5.94
N TRP A 29 13.81 -1.52 -7.08
CA TRP A 29 12.49 -1.84 -7.62
C TRP A 29 12.56 -3.35 -7.87
N GLY A 30 11.60 -4.15 -7.39
CA GLY A 30 11.64 -5.62 -7.47
C GLY A 30 11.70 -6.14 -8.91
N SER A 31 11.03 -7.24 -9.24
CA SER A 31 10.98 -7.81 -10.61
C SER A 31 10.56 -6.86 -11.76
N GLY A 32 10.19 -5.60 -11.46
CA GLY A 32 9.63 -4.64 -12.40
C GLY A 32 8.16 -4.91 -12.69
N ALA A 33 7.54 -5.87 -12.00
CA ALA A 33 6.14 -6.19 -12.14
C ALA A 33 5.25 -5.02 -11.68
N ALA A 34 4.21 -4.74 -12.47
CA ALA A 34 3.22 -3.73 -12.11
C ALA A 34 2.40 -4.19 -10.90
N ILE A 35 2.23 -3.30 -9.92
CA ILE A 35 1.26 -3.50 -8.83
C ILE A 35 -0.13 -3.38 -9.45
N GLN A 36 -0.88 -4.47 -9.41
CA GLN A 36 -2.27 -4.50 -9.87
C GLN A 36 -3.20 -4.19 -8.69
N ILE A 37 -4.08 -3.21 -8.90
CA ILE A 37 -5.18 -2.88 -7.99
C ILE A 37 -6.51 -3.16 -8.68
N SER A 38 -7.47 -3.63 -7.91
CA SER A 38 -8.83 -3.97 -8.30
C SER A 38 -9.76 -2.77 -8.13
N ARG A 39 -10.97 -2.88 -8.68
CA ARG A 39 -12.01 -1.84 -8.52
C ARG A 39 -12.39 -1.61 -7.06
N GLN A 40 -12.51 -2.67 -6.25
CA GLN A 40 -12.83 -2.56 -4.82
C GLN A 40 -11.74 -1.77 -4.06
N GLU A 41 -10.49 -1.96 -4.43
CA GLU A 41 -9.37 -1.23 -3.82
C GLU A 41 -9.34 0.24 -4.24
N ILE A 42 -9.77 0.55 -5.46
CA ILE A 42 -9.99 1.94 -5.91
C ILE A 42 -11.13 2.60 -5.12
N GLU A 43 -12.27 1.91 -4.94
CA GLU A 43 -13.40 2.41 -4.14
C GLU A 43 -12.96 2.68 -2.70
N ALA A 44 -12.20 1.77 -2.09
CA ALA A 44 -11.64 1.98 -0.76
C ALA A 44 -10.75 3.23 -0.68
N LEU A 45 -9.89 3.45 -1.68
CA LEU A 45 -9.10 4.67 -1.77
C LEU A 45 -9.98 5.93 -1.86
N GLN A 46 -11.04 5.89 -2.69
CA GLN A 46 -12.00 7.01 -2.83
C GLN A 46 -12.73 7.32 -1.53
N ASP A 47 -13.00 6.30 -0.70
CA ASP A 47 -13.57 6.44 0.64
C ASP A 47 -12.56 6.98 1.68
N GLY A 48 -11.34 7.35 1.25
CA GLY A 48 -10.29 7.90 2.11
C GLY A 48 -9.49 6.86 2.87
N LYS A 49 -9.63 5.57 2.53
CA LYS A 49 -8.83 4.48 3.10
C LYS A 49 -7.46 4.41 2.42
N ILE A 50 -6.63 3.51 2.93
CA ILE A 50 -5.23 3.35 2.50
C ILE A 50 -5.01 1.91 2.08
N LEU A 51 -4.28 1.68 1.00
CA LEU A 51 -3.81 0.36 0.64
C LEU A 51 -2.39 0.16 1.16
N ALA A 52 -2.17 -0.91 1.92
CA ALA A 52 -0.85 -1.41 2.28
C ALA A 52 -0.53 -2.62 1.40
N ILE A 53 0.63 -2.57 0.72
CA ILE A 53 1.04 -3.58 -0.26
C ILE A 53 2.40 -4.11 0.16
N ASP A 54 2.42 -5.36 0.59
CA ASP A 54 3.63 -6.13 0.84
C ASP A 54 4.32 -6.44 -0.49
N VAL A 55 5.55 -5.99 -0.63
CA VAL A 55 6.39 -6.22 -1.80
C VAL A 55 7.43 -7.26 -1.44
N GLU A 56 7.13 -8.51 -1.82
CA GLU A 56 8.04 -9.66 -1.71
C GLU A 56 8.62 -9.85 -0.28
N CYS A 57 7.85 -9.53 0.77
CA CYS A 57 8.28 -9.52 2.17
C CYS A 57 9.51 -8.63 2.48
N GLU A 58 9.90 -7.74 1.57
CA GLU A 58 11.05 -6.83 1.77
C GLU A 58 10.60 -5.50 2.39
N TYR A 59 9.50 -4.93 1.89
CA TYR A 59 8.95 -3.67 2.37
C TYR A 59 7.45 -3.55 2.06
N VAL A 60 6.82 -2.54 2.68
CA VAL A 60 5.41 -2.22 2.46
C VAL A 60 5.29 -0.86 1.77
N VAL A 61 4.53 -0.82 0.67
CA VAL A 61 4.12 0.43 0.00
C VAL A 61 2.74 0.82 0.48
N TYR A 62 2.58 2.09 0.86
CA TYR A 62 1.29 2.66 1.22
C TYR A 62 0.77 3.58 0.11
N ILE A 63 -0.45 3.34 -0.36
CA ILE A 63 -1.12 4.13 -1.39
C ILE A 63 -2.35 4.79 -0.76
N GLN A 64 -2.50 6.10 -0.98
CA GLN A 64 -3.67 6.89 -0.61
C GLN A 64 -3.93 7.94 -1.69
N PHE A 65 -5.19 8.36 -1.89
CA PHE A 65 -5.45 9.53 -2.72
C PHE A 65 -4.86 10.79 -2.07
N ARG A 66 -4.34 11.67 -2.92
CA ARG A 66 -3.86 12.98 -2.52
C ARG A 66 -5.03 13.83 -2.05
N LYS A 67 -4.92 14.41 -0.86
CA LYS A 67 -5.94 15.33 -0.31
C LYS A 67 -5.83 16.73 -0.89
N ASP A 68 -4.68 17.06 -1.48
CA ASP A 68 -4.31 18.39 -1.98
C ASP A 68 -4.64 18.59 -3.48
N VAL A 69 -5.10 17.55 -4.17
CA VAL A 69 -5.41 17.60 -5.60
C VAL A 69 -6.74 16.87 -5.82
N GLU A 70 -7.81 17.61 -6.15
CA GLU A 70 -8.99 17.02 -6.77
C GLU A 70 -8.63 16.68 -8.23
N VAL A 71 -8.83 15.41 -8.62
CA VAL A 71 -8.57 14.91 -9.97
C VAL A 71 -9.89 14.78 -10.73
#